data_AF-A0A7C1HQL5-F1
#
_entry.id   AF-A0A7C1HQL5-F1
#
_cell.length_a   1.000
_cell.length_b   1.000
_cell.length_c   1.000
_cell.angle_alpha   90.00
_cell.angle_beta   90.00
_cell.angle_gamma   90.00
#
_symmetry.space_group_name_H-M   'P 1'
#
loop_
_entity.id
_entity.type
_entity.pdbx_description
1 polymer ?
#
loop_
_entity_poly.entity_id
_entity_poly.type
_entity_poly.pdbx_seq_one_letter_code
_entity_poly.pdbx_strand_id
1 'polypeptide(L)'
;MSQLFGWEGALALSSEDFSDHFVSPQFPTFLCAPELNREYLGYFTRQPVFWHDLGSRTRGMEDRRRTLNPEALFACEIPLPDRKEQDRIVAKLDALSARIDEARELLMESQVEALSLITSLHHSLAEDRVVNISDLLCLEEDRIPVAAVGEYPQVGIKSFGGGFFAKEPVIGLNTTYKYFNRLSSGMVVLSQVKGWEGAVAVCPEDLEGRFASPEYRTFRCLNGAALPEYLSSLVKTEWFHGLLATATRGQGARRERTRPEMFLDIELPMPDIKKQARAVEVFRRLWDVTPLNETTITQLDAMLPSILDKAFKGEL
;
A
#
# COMPACT_ATOMS: atom_id res chain seq x y z
N MET A 1 12.24 18.44 17.80
CA MET A 1 12.91 17.12 17.71
C MET A 1 12.23 16.16 18.67
N SER A 2 11.84 14.95 18.28
CA SER A 2 11.31 13.95 19.22
C SER A 2 12.44 13.37 20.09
N GLN A 3 12.25 13.37 21.41
CA GLN A 3 13.18 12.70 22.32
C GLN A 3 13.08 11.16 22.25
N LEU A 4 11.97 10.62 21.74
CA LEU A 4 11.73 9.16 21.68
C LEU A 4 12.03 8.55 20.31
N PHE A 5 12.04 9.36 19.25
CA PHE A 5 12.16 8.87 17.86
C PHE A 5 13.12 9.73 17.04
N GLY A 6 13.88 10.65 17.67
CA GLY A 6 14.78 11.57 16.96
C GLY A 6 15.86 10.83 16.16
N TRP A 7 16.37 9.71 16.67
CA TRP A 7 17.32 8.83 15.96
C TRP A 7 16.69 8.00 14.83
N GLU A 8 15.37 8.11 14.62
CA GLU A 8 14.63 7.50 13.50
C GLU A 8 14.14 8.59 12.52
N GLY A 9 14.69 9.81 12.63
CA GLY A 9 14.36 10.92 11.74
C GLY A 9 13.18 11.77 12.17
N ALA A 10 12.67 11.63 13.39
CA ALA A 10 11.62 12.50 13.93
C ALA A 10 12.14 13.91 14.34
N LEU A 11 12.71 14.62 13.37
CA LEU A 11 13.09 16.03 13.41
C LEU A 11 12.29 16.78 12.35
N ALA A 12 11.78 17.96 12.70
CA ALA A 12 10.96 18.75 11.79
C ALA A 12 11.26 20.24 11.98
N LEU A 13 11.17 20.99 10.88
CA LEU A 13 11.08 22.44 10.89
C LEU A 13 9.62 22.84 11.14
N SER A 14 9.38 23.79 12.05
CA SER A 14 8.05 24.34 12.26
C SER A 14 7.68 25.30 11.12
N SER A 15 6.65 25.01 10.33
CA SER A 15 6.11 25.98 9.36
C SER A 15 5.31 27.08 10.06
N GLU A 16 4.92 28.11 9.30
CA GLU A 16 4.03 29.18 9.78
C GLU A 16 2.65 28.66 10.18
N ASP A 17 2.19 27.55 9.58
CA ASP A 17 0.90 26.91 9.90
C ASP A 17 0.82 26.47 11.37
N PHE A 18 1.98 26.25 12.00
CA PHE A 18 2.10 25.87 13.41
C PHE A 18 2.52 27.03 14.32
N SER A 19 2.47 28.28 13.84
CA SER A 19 2.69 29.46 14.68
C SER A 19 1.71 29.45 15.86
N ASP A 20 2.20 29.80 17.05
CA ASP A 20 1.42 29.87 18.29
C ASP A 20 0.80 28.54 18.77
N HIS A 21 1.21 27.41 18.18
CA HIS A 21 0.83 26.08 18.65
C HIS A 21 1.82 25.54 19.69
N PHE A 22 1.31 24.68 20.58
CA PHE A 22 2.10 24.06 21.64
C PHE A 22 2.49 22.63 21.26
N VAL A 23 3.72 22.23 21.59
CA VAL A 23 4.19 20.85 21.48
C VAL A 23 4.45 20.27 22.87
N SER A 24 4.35 18.95 23.00
CA SER A 24 4.67 18.25 24.25
C SER A 24 6.14 18.50 24.66
N PRO A 25 6.48 18.50 25.97
CA PRO A 25 7.86 18.62 26.44
C PRO A 25 8.83 17.56 25.88
N GLN A 26 8.31 16.45 25.36
CA GLN A 26 9.10 15.44 24.64
C GLN A 26 9.57 15.89 23.26
N PHE A 27 9.22 17.11 22.85
CA PHE A 27 9.61 17.73 21.60
C PHE A 27 10.35 19.05 21.87
N PRO A 28 11.61 19.01 22.35
CA PRO A 28 12.43 20.20 22.44
C PRO A 28 12.50 20.92 21.09
N THR A 29 12.38 22.24 21.17
CA THR A 29 12.40 23.19 20.05
C THR A 29 13.68 24.01 20.10
N PHE A 30 14.17 24.39 18.93
CA PHE A 30 15.45 25.08 18.76
C PHE A 30 15.30 26.18 17.71
N LEU A 31 16.07 27.24 17.88
CA LEU A 31 16.20 28.30 16.87
C LEU A 31 17.51 28.10 16.10
N CYS A 32 17.47 28.31 14.80
CA CYS A 32 18.66 28.34 13.98
C CYS A 32 19.43 29.65 14.24
N ALA A 33 20.75 29.56 14.30
CA ALA A 33 21.60 30.75 14.28
C ALA A 33 21.43 31.51 12.95
N PRO A 34 21.63 32.84 12.90
CA PRO A 34 21.43 33.64 11.68
C PRO A 34 22.22 33.14 10.46
N GLU A 35 23.40 32.55 10.70
CA GLU A 35 24.30 32.03 9.68
C GLU A 35 23.80 30.71 9.06
N LEU A 36 22.86 30.04 9.71
CA LEU A 36 22.29 28.77 9.26
C LEU A 36 20.94 29.01 8.57
N ASN A 37 20.89 28.67 7.28
CA ASN A 37 19.63 28.50 6.57
C ASN A 37 18.87 27.33 7.22
N ARG A 38 17.64 27.61 7.68
CA ARG A 38 16.83 26.63 8.39
C ARG A 38 16.37 25.51 7.45
N GLU A 39 16.06 25.80 6.19
CA GLU A 39 15.68 24.85 5.16
C GLU A 39 16.86 23.93 4.80
N TYR A 40 18.09 24.47 4.76
CA TYR A 40 19.32 23.69 4.62
C TYR A 40 19.47 22.67 5.74
N LEU A 41 19.26 23.09 7.00
CA LEU A 41 19.21 22.18 8.15
C LEU A 41 18.07 21.16 8.01
N GLY A 42 16.91 21.57 7.49
CA GLY A 42 15.77 20.69 7.25
C GLY A 42 16.11 19.56 6.27
N TYR A 43 16.82 19.85 5.19
CA TYR A 43 17.30 18.83 4.26
C TYR A 43 18.40 17.95 4.87
N PHE A 44 19.32 18.55 5.62
CA PHE A 44 20.41 17.82 6.27
C PHE A 44 19.88 16.77 7.25
N THR A 45 18.90 17.15 8.07
CA THR A 45 18.33 16.29 9.11
C THR A 45 17.46 15.14 8.57
N ARG A 46 17.19 15.08 7.26
CA ARG A 46 16.48 13.96 6.60
C ARG A 46 17.39 12.80 6.19
N GLN A 47 18.71 12.92 6.39
CA GLN A 47 19.65 11.91 5.93
C GLN A 47 19.75 10.73 6.91
N PRO A 48 19.67 9.47 6.44
CA PRO A 48 19.83 8.30 7.30
C PRO A 48 21.18 8.26 8.04
N VAL A 49 22.25 8.76 7.42
CA VAL A 49 23.57 8.86 8.06
C VAL A 49 23.55 9.77 9.29
N PHE A 50 22.78 10.86 9.23
CA PHE A 50 22.61 11.78 10.36
C PHE A 50 21.82 11.11 11.48
N TRP A 51 20.77 10.34 11.16
CA TRP A 51 19.98 9.61 12.15
C TRP A 51 20.82 8.56 12.89
N HIS A 52 21.67 7.84 12.17
CA HIS A 52 22.59 6.88 12.74
C HIS A 52 23.64 7.55 13.65
N ASP A 53 24.24 8.66 13.21
CA ASP A 53 25.16 9.46 14.04
C ASP A 53 24.48 9.92 15.34
N LEU A 54 23.27 10.47 15.23
CA LEU A 54 22.45 10.93 16.35
C LEU A 54 22.11 9.77 17.32
N GLY A 55 21.74 8.61 16.79
CA GLY A 55 21.48 7.40 17.57
C GLY A 55 22.71 6.88 18.30
N SER A 56 23.88 6.91 17.67
CA SER A 56 25.15 6.47 18.27
C SER A 56 25.58 7.30 19.49
N ARG A 57 25.06 8.54 19.59
CA ARG A 57 25.33 9.48 20.68
C ARG A 57 24.36 9.34 21.85
N THR A 58 23.33 8.51 21.73
CA THR A 58 22.41 8.21 22.83
C THR A 58 23.02 7.18 23.78
N ARG A 59 23.09 7.49 25.09
CA ARG A 59 23.54 6.56 26.13
C ARG A 59 22.32 6.02 26.91
N GLY A 60 22.16 4.71 26.99
CA GLY A 60 21.17 4.03 27.84
C GLY A 60 21.23 2.51 27.74
N MET A 61 21.26 1.81 28.89
CA MET A 61 21.11 0.36 28.98
C MET A 61 19.71 -0.06 28.48
N GLU A 62 19.69 -1.00 27.54
CA GLU A 62 18.52 -1.64 26.93
C GLU A 62 17.65 -0.73 26.04
N ASP A 63 17.47 -1.16 24.78
CA ASP A 63 16.79 -0.48 23.65
C ASP A 63 15.40 0.13 23.95
N ARG A 64 14.77 -0.19 25.09
CA ARG A 64 13.39 0.17 25.40
C ARG A 64 13.22 1.49 26.18
N ARG A 65 14.32 2.15 26.56
CA ARG A 65 14.31 3.47 27.25
C ARG A 65 15.38 4.43 26.74
N ARG A 66 15.70 4.38 25.45
CA ARG A 66 16.55 5.43 24.85
C ARG A 66 15.79 6.74 24.83
N THR A 67 16.44 7.81 25.26
CA THR A 67 15.92 9.17 25.18
C THR A 67 17.01 10.05 24.59
N LEU A 68 16.68 10.75 23.52
CA LEU A 68 17.59 11.68 22.85
C LEU A 68 17.62 13.00 23.60
N ASN A 69 18.75 13.29 24.26
CA ASN A 69 18.97 14.55 24.95
C ASN A 69 19.46 15.64 23.97
N PRO A 70 19.09 16.93 24.10
CA PRO A 70 19.54 17.98 23.18
C PRO A 70 21.06 18.08 23.01
N GLU A 71 21.86 17.73 24.02
CA GLU A 71 23.32 17.71 23.92
C GLU A 71 23.83 16.71 22.87
N ALA A 72 23.09 15.62 22.62
CA ALA A 72 23.43 14.68 21.56
C ALA A 72 23.26 15.32 20.17
N LEU A 73 22.22 16.14 19.99
CA LEU A 73 21.99 16.92 18.76
C LEU A 73 23.08 17.98 18.59
N PHE A 74 23.42 18.72 19.65
CA PHE A 74 24.46 19.75 19.60
C PHE A 74 25.88 19.20 19.42
N ALA A 75 26.11 17.92 19.71
CA ALA A 75 27.38 17.25 19.46
C ALA A 75 27.54 16.79 18.00
N CYS A 76 26.48 16.79 17.19
CA CYS A 76 26.56 16.42 15.78
C CYS A 76 27.27 17.52 14.99
N GLU A 77 28.17 17.11 14.11
CA GLU A 77 28.84 18.00 13.16
C GLU A 77 28.05 18.06 11.86
N ILE A 78 27.90 19.27 11.31
CA ILE A 78 27.20 19.50 10.04
C ILE A 78 28.14 20.25 9.09
N PRO A 79 28.14 19.93 7.79
CA PRO A 79 28.79 20.78 6.80
C PRO A 79 28.04 22.12 6.76
N LEU A 80 28.75 23.22 7.01
CA LEU A 80 28.16 24.55 7.06
C LEU A 80 28.86 25.47 6.06
N PRO A 81 28.47 25.42 4.77
CA PRO A 81 28.99 26.36 3.78
C PRO A 81 28.44 27.77 4.06
N ASP A 82 28.93 28.77 3.31
CA ASP A 82 28.41 30.13 3.46
C ASP A 82 26.90 30.22 3.15
N ARG A 83 26.26 31.30 3.59
CA ARG A 83 24.80 31.42 3.46
C ARG A 83 24.32 31.36 2.01
N LYS A 84 25.08 31.93 1.08
CA LYS A 84 24.73 31.95 -0.34
C LYS A 84 24.77 30.54 -0.94
N GLU A 85 25.75 29.74 -0.52
CA GLU A 85 25.88 28.35 -0.95
C GLU A 85 24.81 27.46 -0.30
N GLN A 86 24.47 27.67 0.97
CA GLN A 86 23.32 27.01 1.60
C GLN A 86 22.02 27.29 0.82
N ASP A 87 21.76 28.56 0.49
CA ASP A 87 20.58 28.97 -0.29
C ASP A 87 20.59 28.33 -1.70
N ARG A 88 21.76 28.22 -2.35
CA ARG A 88 21.91 27.53 -3.65
C ARG A 88 21.58 26.04 -3.56
N ILE A 89 22.07 25.36 -2.52
CA ILE A 89 21.81 23.93 -2.27
C ILE A 89 20.32 23.72 -2.03
N VAL A 90 19.71 24.54 -1.17
CA VAL A 90 18.26 24.49 -0.89
C VAL A 90 17.44 24.65 -2.16
N ALA A 91 17.70 25.70 -2.95
CA ALA A 91 16.96 25.94 -4.19
C ALA A 91 17.06 24.76 -5.18
N LYS A 92 18.21 24.09 -5.25
CA LYS A 92 18.40 22.91 -6.09
C LYS A 92 17.68 21.68 -5.55
N LEU A 93 17.71 21.47 -4.24
CA LEU A 93 17.00 20.38 -3.57
C LEU A 93 15.48 20.54 -3.67
N ASP A 94 14.98 21.77 -3.49
CA ASP A 94 13.55 22.09 -3.67
C ASP A 94 13.10 21.79 -5.10
N ALA A 95 13.86 22.25 -6.11
CA ALA A 95 13.55 22.00 -7.51
C ALA A 95 13.56 20.50 -7.84
N LEU A 96 14.48 19.71 -7.25
CA LEU A 96 14.52 18.26 -7.45
C LEU A 96 13.39 17.54 -6.71
N SER A 97 13.09 17.92 -5.46
CA SER A 97 11.99 17.35 -4.69
C SER A 97 10.66 17.60 -5.38
N ALA A 98 10.41 18.84 -5.83
CA ALA A 98 9.19 19.20 -6.55
C ALA A 98 8.99 18.35 -7.82
N ARG A 99 10.06 18.09 -8.58
CA ARG A 99 9.99 17.23 -9.78
C ARG A 99 9.75 15.75 -9.44
N ILE A 100 10.30 15.27 -8.33
CA ILE A 100 10.06 13.91 -7.84
C ILE A 100 8.60 13.76 -7.41
N ASP A 101 8.08 14.74 -6.68
CA ASP A 101 6.70 14.75 -6.21
C ASP A 101 5.71 14.85 -7.38
N GLU A 102 5.96 15.74 -8.36
CA GLU A 102 5.19 15.82 -9.61
C GLU A 102 5.20 14.48 -10.38
N ALA A 103 6.37 13.85 -10.51
CA ALA A 103 6.48 12.55 -11.19
C ALA A 103 5.70 11.44 -10.44
N ARG A 104 5.70 11.46 -9.11
CA ARG A 104 4.91 10.53 -8.29
C ARG A 104 3.41 10.75 -8.49
N GLU A 105 2.95 12.00 -8.44
CA GLU A 105 1.55 12.37 -8.65
C GLU A 105 1.07 11.91 -10.03
N LEU A 106 1.80 12.22 -11.10
CA LEU A 106 1.47 11.79 -12.46
C LEU A 106 1.40 10.25 -12.60
N LEU A 107 2.30 9.51 -11.94
CA LEU A 107 2.27 8.05 -11.95
C LEU A 107 1.06 7.49 -11.19
N MET A 108 0.67 8.11 -10.07
CA MET A 108 -0.53 7.73 -9.32
C MET A 108 -1.80 8.04 -10.12
N GLU A 109 -1.88 9.23 -10.73
CA GLU A 109 -2.99 9.64 -11.60
C GLU A 109 -3.14 8.67 -12.79
N SER A 110 -2.04 8.33 -13.45
CA SER A 110 -2.03 7.37 -14.56
C SER A 110 -2.61 6.00 -14.16
N GLN A 111 -2.35 5.53 -12.93
CA GLN A 111 -2.92 4.27 -12.42
C GLN A 111 -4.43 4.39 -12.20
N VAL A 112 -4.90 5.50 -11.63
CA VAL A 112 -6.33 5.77 -11.42
C VAL A 112 -7.07 5.87 -12.76
N GLU A 113 -6.48 6.54 -13.75
CA GLU A 113 -7.02 6.64 -15.10
C GLU A 113 -7.12 5.28 -15.79
N ALA A 114 -6.10 4.42 -15.65
CA ALA A 114 -6.13 3.06 -16.20
C ALA A 114 -7.30 2.23 -15.61
N LEU A 115 -7.53 2.31 -14.30
CA LEU A 115 -8.67 1.65 -13.65
C LEU A 115 -10.02 2.25 -14.08
N SER A 116 -10.06 3.56 -14.31
CA SER A 116 -11.25 4.25 -14.82
C SER A 116 -11.57 3.82 -16.25
N LEU A 117 -10.55 3.62 -17.09
CA LEU A 117 -10.70 3.08 -18.44
C LEU A 117 -11.23 1.65 -18.43
N ILE A 118 -10.75 0.79 -17.53
CA ILE A 118 -11.28 -0.57 -17.33
C ILE A 118 -12.78 -0.50 -17.01
N THR A 119 -13.17 0.38 -16.09
CA THR A 119 -14.58 0.58 -15.69
C THR A 119 -15.42 1.08 -16.86
N SER A 120 -14.95 2.09 -17.60
CA SER A 120 -15.64 2.64 -18.77
C SER A 120 -15.85 1.59 -19.86
N LEU A 121 -14.79 0.83 -20.19
CA LEU A 121 -14.87 -0.24 -21.19
C LEU A 121 -15.82 -1.36 -20.74
N HIS A 122 -15.79 -1.72 -19.45
CA HIS A 122 -16.71 -2.71 -18.87
C HIS A 122 -18.17 -2.31 -19.10
N HIS A 123 -18.55 -1.08 -18.74
CA HIS A 123 -19.92 -0.56 -18.95
C HIS A 123 -20.28 -0.51 -20.43
N SER A 124 -19.38 -0.01 -21.27
CA SER A 124 -19.63 0.08 -22.72
C SER A 124 -19.85 -1.29 -23.36
N LEU A 125 -19.15 -2.34 -22.91
CA LEU A 125 -19.28 -3.69 -23.47
C LEU A 125 -20.49 -4.45 -22.91
N ALA A 126 -20.88 -4.15 -21.67
CA ALA A 126 -22.06 -4.74 -21.04
C ALA A 126 -23.36 -4.31 -21.73
N GLU A 127 -23.41 -3.12 -22.31
CA GLU A 127 -24.63 -2.53 -22.87
C GLU A 127 -25.75 -2.59 -21.80
N ASP A 128 -26.93 -3.13 -22.13
CA ASP A 128 -28.05 -3.26 -21.19
C ASP A 128 -28.04 -4.58 -20.41
N ARG A 129 -27.01 -5.41 -20.55
CA ARG A 129 -26.94 -6.73 -19.89
C ARG A 129 -26.53 -6.58 -18.43
N VAL A 130 -27.49 -6.82 -17.53
CA VAL A 130 -27.29 -6.92 -16.08
C VAL A 130 -27.47 -8.36 -15.63
N VAL A 131 -26.63 -8.80 -14.70
CA VAL A 131 -26.64 -10.15 -14.09
C VAL A 131 -26.37 -10.07 -12.60
N ASN A 132 -26.65 -11.14 -11.87
CA ASN A 132 -26.17 -11.30 -10.50
C ASN A 132 -24.77 -11.94 -10.48
N ILE A 133 -23.97 -11.67 -9.46
CA ILE A 133 -22.69 -12.38 -9.26
C ILE A 133 -22.92 -13.89 -9.16
N SER A 134 -24.05 -14.35 -8.62
CA SER A 134 -24.45 -15.77 -8.60
C SER A 134 -24.64 -16.40 -9.98
N ASP A 135 -24.92 -15.60 -11.02
CA ASP A 135 -24.96 -16.08 -12.41
C ASP A 135 -23.55 -16.25 -13.01
N LEU A 136 -22.52 -15.73 -12.33
CA LEU A 136 -21.12 -15.72 -12.76
C LEU A 136 -20.24 -16.65 -11.94
N LEU A 137 -20.50 -16.75 -10.64
CA LEU A 137 -19.68 -17.41 -9.64
C LEU A 137 -20.51 -18.37 -8.78
N CYS A 138 -19.91 -19.47 -8.36
CA CYS A 138 -20.45 -20.31 -7.30
C CYS A 138 -19.45 -20.43 -6.14
N LEU A 139 -19.96 -20.49 -4.91
CA LEU A 139 -19.14 -20.79 -3.73
C LEU A 139 -18.52 -22.19 -3.88
N GLU A 140 -17.21 -22.29 -3.76
CA GLU A 140 -16.47 -23.55 -3.89
C GLU A 140 -15.27 -23.56 -2.97
N GLU A 141 -15.22 -24.52 -2.06
CA GLU A 141 -14.25 -24.56 -0.97
C GLU A 141 -13.59 -25.93 -0.88
N ASP A 142 -12.29 -25.98 -1.19
CA ASP A 142 -11.46 -27.16 -0.95
C ASP A 142 -10.96 -27.16 0.50
N ARG A 143 -11.83 -27.59 1.42
CA ARG A 143 -11.56 -27.56 2.86
C ARG A 143 -10.62 -28.70 3.25
N ILE A 144 -9.38 -28.36 3.58
CA ILE A 144 -8.38 -29.28 4.11
C ILE A 144 -8.39 -29.25 5.64
N PRO A 145 -8.73 -30.36 6.33
CA PRO A 145 -8.68 -30.44 7.78
C PRO A 145 -7.27 -30.15 8.32
N VAL A 146 -7.20 -29.41 9.43
CA VAL A 146 -5.93 -29.10 10.09
C VAL A 146 -5.44 -30.33 10.87
N ALA A 147 -4.28 -30.84 10.50
CA ALA A 147 -3.54 -31.84 11.23
C ALA A 147 -2.58 -31.15 12.22
N ALA A 148 -2.40 -31.71 13.42
CA ALA A 148 -1.59 -31.10 14.48
C ALA A 148 -0.16 -30.72 14.01
N VAL A 149 0.50 -31.63 13.31
CA VAL A 149 1.87 -31.43 12.79
C VAL A 149 1.90 -31.01 11.31
N GLY A 150 0.76 -30.59 10.75
CA GLY A 150 0.69 -30.09 9.38
C GLY A 150 1.23 -28.66 9.26
N GLU A 151 1.82 -28.35 8.11
CA GLU A 151 2.31 -27.02 7.77
C GLU A 151 1.50 -26.46 6.59
N TYR A 152 1.03 -25.23 6.75
CA TYR A 152 0.09 -24.60 5.82
C TYR A 152 0.62 -23.24 5.37
N PRO A 153 1.33 -23.15 4.21
CA PRO A 153 1.73 -21.89 3.61
C PRO A 153 0.49 -21.04 3.30
N GLN A 154 0.32 -19.93 4.01
CA GLN A 154 -0.90 -19.14 3.92
C GLN A 154 -0.79 -17.96 2.98
N VAL A 155 -1.96 -17.44 2.61
CA VAL A 155 -2.10 -16.15 1.95
C VAL A 155 -3.00 -15.20 2.74
N GLY A 156 -2.84 -13.91 2.49
CA GLY A 156 -3.84 -12.89 2.76
C GLY A 156 -4.23 -12.16 1.50
N ILE A 157 -5.26 -11.33 1.61
CA ILE A 157 -5.74 -10.45 0.55
C ILE A 157 -5.67 -9.02 1.07
N LYS A 158 -5.06 -8.12 0.30
CA LYS A 158 -5.05 -6.69 0.57
C LYS A 158 -6.40 -6.09 0.14
N SER A 159 -6.82 -5.06 0.87
CA SER A 159 -8.00 -4.27 0.53
C SER A 159 -7.78 -3.48 -0.77
N PHE A 160 -8.84 -2.84 -1.27
CA PHE A 160 -8.80 -2.02 -2.49
C PHE A 160 -8.25 -2.78 -3.72
N GLY A 161 -8.56 -4.08 -3.83
CA GLY A 161 -8.11 -4.92 -4.94
C GLY A 161 -6.59 -5.13 -5.00
N GLY A 162 -5.85 -4.86 -3.92
CA GLY A 162 -4.39 -4.96 -3.86
C GLY A 162 -3.82 -6.37 -3.98
N GLY A 163 -4.65 -7.36 -4.29
CA GLY A 163 -4.25 -8.74 -4.58
C GLY A 163 -3.81 -9.55 -3.37
N PHE A 164 -3.14 -10.65 -3.64
CA PHE A 164 -2.64 -11.57 -2.63
C PHE A 164 -1.31 -11.14 -2.04
N PHE A 165 -1.03 -11.58 -0.83
CA PHE A 165 0.32 -11.59 -0.26
C PHE A 165 0.56 -12.91 0.47
N ALA A 166 1.79 -13.41 0.36
CA ALA A 166 2.21 -14.60 1.10
C ALA A 166 2.35 -14.28 2.59
N LYS A 167 2.00 -15.25 3.43
CA LYS A 167 2.23 -15.23 4.87
C LYS A 167 3.15 -16.38 5.24
N GLU A 168 3.79 -16.25 6.39
CA GLU A 168 4.54 -17.36 6.99
C GLU A 168 3.64 -18.60 7.14
N PRO A 169 4.19 -19.81 6.94
CA PRO A 169 3.45 -21.03 7.14
C PRO A 169 2.89 -21.15 8.56
N VAL A 170 1.64 -21.57 8.66
CA VAL A 170 1.00 -21.83 9.95
C VAL A 170 1.13 -23.32 10.26
N ILE A 171 1.65 -23.64 11.43
CA ILE A 171 1.69 -25.01 11.96
C ILE A 171 0.34 -25.32 12.61
N GLY A 172 -0.21 -26.51 12.38
CA GLY A 172 -1.54 -26.89 12.87
C GLY A 172 -1.73 -26.75 14.39
N LEU A 173 -0.73 -27.06 15.20
CA LEU A 173 -0.74 -26.86 16.66
C LEU A 173 -0.83 -25.38 17.08
N ASN A 174 -0.45 -24.46 16.20
CA ASN A 174 -0.39 -23.01 16.48
C ASN A 174 -1.65 -22.27 15.99
N THR A 175 -2.71 -22.98 15.61
CA THR A 175 -3.95 -22.38 15.12
C THR A 175 -5.18 -23.02 15.76
N THR A 176 -6.24 -22.23 15.92
CA THR A 176 -7.56 -22.70 16.36
C THR A 176 -8.48 -23.05 15.20
N TYR A 177 -8.08 -22.78 13.96
CA TYR A 177 -8.84 -23.13 12.77
C TYR A 177 -8.89 -24.65 12.58
N LYS A 178 -10.09 -25.17 12.27
CA LYS A 178 -10.31 -26.61 12.04
C LYS A 178 -9.96 -27.06 10.63
N TYR A 179 -9.96 -26.13 9.69
CA TYR A 179 -9.63 -26.37 8.29
C TYR A 179 -9.08 -25.09 7.66
N PHE A 180 -8.40 -25.26 6.53
CA PHE A 180 -8.06 -24.20 5.60
C PHE A 180 -8.66 -24.48 4.22
N ASN A 181 -8.93 -23.45 3.44
CA ASN A 181 -9.30 -23.61 2.04
C ASN A 181 -8.02 -23.66 1.20
N ARG A 182 -7.81 -24.75 0.46
CA ARG A 182 -6.73 -24.81 -0.53
C ARG A 182 -7.15 -24.04 -1.78
N LEU A 183 -6.24 -23.25 -2.32
CA LEU A 183 -6.48 -22.41 -3.48
C LEU A 183 -6.14 -23.15 -4.78
N SER A 184 -6.94 -22.90 -5.81
CA SER A 184 -6.63 -23.24 -7.21
C SER A 184 -6.54 -21.96 -8.01
N SER A 185 -5.72 -21.95 -9.07
CA SER A 185 -5.64 -20.84 -10.00
C SER A 185 -7.02 -20.47 -10.56
N GLY A 186 -7.27 -19.17 -10.74
CA GLY A 186 -8.52 -18.62 -11.25
C GLY A 186 -9.68 -18.55 -10.24
N MET A 187 -9.51 -19.05 -9.00
CA MET A 187 -10.52 -18.88 -7.95
C MET A 187 -10.66 -17.41 -7.54
N VAL A 188 -11.88 -16.91 -7.43
CA VAL A 188 -12.16 -15.62 -6.79
C VAL A 188 -12.17 -15.84 -5.28
N VAL A 189 -11.47 -14.99 -4.53
CA VAL A 189 -11.34 -15.12 -3.08
C VAL A 189 -11.72 -13.80 -2.43
N LEU A 190 -12.66 -13.85 -1.48
CA LEU A 190 -13.23 -12.71 -0.78
C LEU A 190 -12.86 -12.78 0.71
N SER A 191 -12.31 -11.70 1.25
CA SER A 191 -12.20 -11.52 2.70
C SER A 191 -13.56 -11.18 3.29
N GLN A 192 -14.08 -11.97 4.24
CA GLN A 192 -15.33 -11.61 4.91
C GLN A 192 -15.16 -10.38 5.79
N VAL A 193 -14.00 -10.19 6.42
CA VAL A 193 -13.75 -9.10 7.37
C VAL A 193 -13.57 -7.75 6.66
N LYS A 194 -13.04 -7.79 5.43
CA LYS A 194 -12.59 -6.61 4.68
C LYS A 194 -13.16 -6.52 3.27
N GLY A 195 -14.14 -7.37 2.93
CA GLY A 195 -14.72 -7.41 1.59
C GLY A 195 -15.37 -6.08 1.20
N TRP A 196 -15.97 -5.39 2.16
CA TRP A 196 -16.61 -4.08 1.97
C TRP A 196 -15.63 -2.97 1.56
N GLU A 197 -14.34 -3.11 1.90
CA GLU A 197 -13.25 -2.22 1.47
C GLU A 197 -12.49 -2.77 0.25
N GLY A 198 -13.08 -3.73 -0.48
CA GLY A 198 -12.49 -4.27 -1.71
C GLY A 198 -11.43 -5.35 -1.51
N ALA A 199 -11.38 -6.03 -0.36
CA ALA A 199 -10.48 -7.16 -0.17
C ALA A 199 -11.00 -8.43 -0.87
N VAL A 200 -10.92 -8.42 -2.21
CA VAL A 200 -11.27 -9.49 -3.14
C VAL A 200 -10.16 -9.62 -4.20
N ALA A 201 -9.83 -10.85 -4.60
CA ALA A 201 -8.80 -11.10 -5.59
C ALA A 201 -9.06 -12.39 -6.36
N VAL A 202 -8.45 -12.54 -7.53
CA VAL A 202 -8.44 -13.79 -8.32
C VAL A 202 -7.10 -14.48 -8.13
N CYS A 203 -7.11 -15.75 -7.74
CA CYS A 203 -5.91 -16.51 -7.40
C CYS A 203 -5.02 -16.69 -8.65
N PRO A 204 -3.78 -16.19 -8.64
CA PRO A 204 -2.82 -16.41 -9.71
C PRO A 204 -2.20 -17.82 -9.64
N GLU A 205 -1.58 -18.24 -10.75
CA GLU A 205 -0.98 -19.58 -10.88
C GLU A 205 0.13 -19.87 -9.86
N ASP A 206 0.93 -18.85 -9.49
CA ASP A 206 2.06 -18.98 -8.56
C ASP A 206 1.63 -19.19 -7.09
N LEU A 207 0.35 -18.99 -6.78
CA LEU A 207 -0.23 -19.22 -5.46
C LEU A 207 -1.13 -20.46 -5.40
N GLU A 208 -1.19 -21.25 -6.47
CA GLU A 208 -1.92 -22.52 -6.48
C GLU A 208 -1.39 -23.46 -5.38
N GLY A 209 -2.32 -24.17 -4.72
CA GLY A 209 -2.02 -25.10 -3.64
C GLY A 209 -1.75 -24.44 -2.28
N ARG A 210 -1.66 -23.11 -2.20
CA ARG A 210 -1.57 -22.39 -0.91
C ARG A 210 -2.91 -22.35 -0.18
N PHE A 211 -2.86 -21.93 1.08
CA PHE A 211 -3.99 -22.01 1.99
C PHE A 211 -4.56 -20.63 2.38
N ALA A 212 -5.88 -20.52 2.33
CA ALA A 212 -6.62 -19.39 2.87
C ALA A 212 -7.37 -19.79 4.14
N SER A 213 -7.33 -18.93 5.17
CA SER A 213 -8.13 -19.12 6.39
C SER A 213 -9.64 -19.12 6.10
N PRO A 214 -10.49 -19.71 6.96
CA PRO A 214 -11.96 -19.65 6.83
C PRO A 214 -12.55 -18.23 6.77
N GLU A 215 -11.79 -17.19 7.14
CA GLU A 215 -12.18 -15.80 6.95
C GLU A 215 -12.21 -15.39 5.47
N TYR A 216 -11.51 -16.13 4.60
CA TYR A 216 -11.49 -15.96 3.16
C TYR A 216 -12.35 -17.03 2.48
N ARG A 217 -13.39 -16.59 1.78
CA ARG A 217 -14.33 -17.45 1.06
C ARG A 217 -13.88 -17.56 -0.39
N THR A 218 -13.89 -18.76 -0.93
CA THR A 218 -13.41 -19.07 -2.28
C THR A 218 -14.59 -19.38 -3.20
N PHE A 219 -14.49 -18.93 -4.45
CA PHE A 219 -15.54 -19.06 -5.46
C PHE A 219 -14.89 -19.46 -6.78
N ARG A 220 -15.62 -20.23 -7.58
CA ARG A 220 -15.23 -20.60 -8.95
C ARG A 220 -16.11 -19.88 -9.96
N CYS A 221 -15.51 -19.47 -11.08
CA CYS A 221 -16.25 -18.96 -12.23
C CYS A 221 -17.07 -20.08 -12.87
N LEU A 222 -18.35 -19.82 -13.12
CA LEU A 222 -19.22 -20.71 -13.87
C LEU A 222 -18.77 -20.76 -15.34
N ASN A 223 -18.69 -21.97 -15.89
CA ASN A 223 -18.19 -22.20 -17.24
C ASN A 223 -18.98 -21.38 -18.28
N GLY A 224 -18.26 -20.54 -19.03
CA GLY A 224 -18.86 -19.69 -20.06
C GLY A 224 -19.58 -18.44 -19.55
N ALA A 225 -19.63 -18.20 -18.23
CA ALA A 225 -20.27 -17.02 -17.65
C ALA A 225 -19.28 -15.88 -17.38
N ALA A 226 -18.11 -16.19 -16.83
CA ALA A 226 -17.06 -15.22 -16.53
C ALA A 226 -15.66 -15.79 -16.77
N LEU A 227 -14.75 -14.95 -17.26
CA LEU A 227 -13.32 -15.24 -17.31
C LEU A 227 -12.64 -14.75 -16.01
N PRO A 228 -11.84 -15.59 -15.33
CA PRO A 228 -11.09 -15.18 -14.14
C PRO A 228 -10.21 -13.94 -14.37
N GLU A 229 -9.57 -13.84 -15.54
CA GLU A 229 -8.70 -12.72 -15.91
C GLU A 229 -9.48 -11.42 -16.15
N TYR A 230 -10.74 -11.52 -16.57
CA TYR A 230 -11.62 -10.37 -16.68
C TYR A 230 -11.99 -9.85 -15.29
N LEU A 231 -12.40 -10.77 -14.40
CA LEU A 231 -12.71 -10.42 -13.01
C LEU A 231 -11.49 -9.89 -12.25
N SER A 232 -10.30 -10.43 -12.48
CA SER A 232 -9.06 -9.98 -11.82
C SER A 232 -8.73 -8.52 -12.09
N SER A 233 -9.17 -7.99 -13.24
CA SER A 233 -9.07 -6.56 -13.58
C SER A 233 -10.19 -5.74 -12.96
N LEU A 234 -11.41 -6.27 -12.97
CA LEU A 234 -12.60 -5.56 -12.51
C LEU A 234 -12.60 -5.34 -10.98
N VAL A 235 -12.17 -6.35 -10.23
CA VAL A 235 -12.15 -6.32 -8.75
C VAL A 235 -11.19 -5.29 -8.17
N LYS A 236 -10.33 -4.69 -9.00
CA LYS A 236 -9.40 -3.61 -8.61
C LYS A 236 -10.01 -2.22 -8.74
N THR A 237 -11.15 -2.09 -9.42
CA THR A 237 -11.75 -0.80 -9.71
C THR A 237 -12.50 -0.26 -8.49
N GLU A 238 -12.41 1.06 -8.24
CA GLU A 238 -13.19 1.72 -7.20
C GLU A 238 -14.69 1.53 -7.37
N TRP A 239 -15.15 1.43 -8.62
CA TRP A 239 -16.53 1.10 -8.95
C TRP A 239 -16.95 -0.25 -8.37
N PHE A 240 -16.14 -1.30 -8.54
CA PHE A 240 -16.44 -2.62 -7.98
C PHE A 240 -16.40 -2.61 -6.44
N HIS A 241 -15.45 -1.88 -5.86
CA HIS A 241 -15.41 -1.67 -4.41
C HIS A 241 -16.69 -0.99 -3.89
N GLY A 242 -17.24 -0.03 -4.65
CA GLY A 242 -18.50 0.62 -4.34
C GLY A 242 -19.70 -0.33 -4.30
N LEU A 243 -19.72 -1.35 -5.18
CA LEU A 243 -20.74 -2.41 -5.15
C LEU A 243 -20.63 -3.23 -3.86
N LEU A 244 -19.42 -3.66 -3.50
CA LEU A 244 -19.16 -4.42 -2.26
C LEU A 244 -19.54 -3.63 -1.01
N ALA A 245 -19.17 -2.36 -0.96
CA ALA A 245 -19.50 -1.46 0.14
C ALA A 245 -21.02 -1.33 0.27
N THR A 246 -21.73 -1.08 -0.84
CA THR A 246 -23.19 -0.91 -0.86
C THR A 246 -23.91 -2.19 -0.42
N ALA A 247 -23.50 -3.34 -0.92
CA ALA A 247 -24.07 -4.64 -0.58
C ALA A 247 -23.84 -5.03 0.90
N THR A 248 -22.85 -4.43 1.56
CA THR A 248 -22.51 -4.73 2.97
C THR A 248 -23.12 -3.72 3.97
N ARG A 249 -23.75 -2.63 3.52
CA ARG A 249 -24.31 -1.57 4.39
C ARG A 249 -25.39 -2.10 5.36
N GLY A 250 -25.43 -1.53 6.57
CA GLY A 250 -26.53 -1.71 7.53
C GLY A 250 -26.20 -2.57 8.77
N GLN A 251 -24.94 -3.00 8.96
CA GLN A 251 -24.55 -3.85 10.10
C GLN A 251 -23.76 -3.13 11.21
N GLY A 252 -23.57 -1.81 11.09
CA GLY A 252 -22.83 -0.98 12.04
C GLY A 252 -21.32 -1.12 11.85
N ALA A 253 -20.61 0.01 11.78
CA ALA A 253 -19.21 0.14 11.34
C ALA A 253 -18.17 -0.81 12.00
N ARG A 254 -18.49 -1.46 13.13
CA ARG A 254 -17.58 -2.41 13.82
C ARG A 254 -17.92 -3.90 13.58
N ARG A 255 -18.96 -4.23 12.81
CA ARG A 255 -19.41 -5.62 12.54
C ARG A 255 -19.73 -5.91 11.06
N GLU A 256 -19.43 -4.98 10.15
CA GLU A 256 -19.65 -5.18 8.72
C GLU A 256 -18.75 -6.30 8.20
N ARG A 257 -19.38 -7.41 7.77
CA ARG A 257 -18.72 -8.56 7.16
C ARG A 257 -19.39 -8.88 5.84
N THR A 258 -18.65 -8.95 4.76
CA THR A 258 -19.16 -9.35 3.44
C THR A 258 -19.32 -10.87 3.40
N ARG A 259 -20.53 -11.35 3.65
CA ARG A 259 -20.87 -12.78 3.59
C ARG A 259 -21.03 -13.22 2.13
N PRO A 260 -20.80 -14.51 1.80
CA PRO A 260 -20.94 -14.99 0.42
C PRO A 260 -22.29 -14.68 -0.19
N GLU A 261 -23.37 -14.78 0.56
CA GLU A 261 -24.73 -14.57 0.04
C GLU A 261 -24.88 -13.11 -0.42
N MET A 262 -24.41 -12.16 0.39
CA MET A 262 -24.41 -10.74 0.02
C MET A 262 -23.51 -10.44 -1.19
N PHE A 263 -22.40 -11.15 -1.34
CA PHE A 263 -21.53 -11.01 -2.51
C PHE A 263 -22.17 -11.59 -3.77
N LEU A 264 -22.80 -12.76 -3.68
CA LEU A 264 -23.46 -13.45 -4.78
C LEU A 264 -24.75 -12.74 -5.25
N ASP A 265 -25.40 -11.98 -4.36
CA ASP A 265 -26.62 -11.20 -4.65
C ASP A 265 -26.32 -9.81 -5.26
N ILE A 266 -25.05 -9.46 -5.50
CA ILE A 266 -24.70 -8.19 -6.16
C ILE A 266 -25.14 -8.26 -7.63
N GLU A 267 -25.99 -7.32 -8.03
CA GLU A 267 -26.31 -7.07 -9.43
C GLU A 267 -25.27 -6.14 -10.06
N LEU A 268 -24.81 -6.48 -11.26
CA LEU A 268 -23.88 -5.66 -12.03
C LEU A 268 -24.10 -5.80 -13.54
N PRO A 269 -23.75 -4.76 -14.32
CA PRO A 269 -23.55 -4.92 -15.75
C PRO A 269 -22.48 -5.96 -16.01
N MET A 270 -22.65 -6.78 -17.05
CA MET A 270 -21.63 -7.75 -17.44
C MET A 270 -21.70 -8.05 -18.93
N PRO A 271 -20.60 -7.89 -19.69
CA PRO A 271 -20.55 -8.34 -21.08
C PRO A 271 -20.63 -9.87 -21.18
N ASP A 272 -21.03 -10.37 -22.37
CA ASP A 272 -20.92 -11.79 -22.68
C ASP A 272 -19.45 -12.26 -22.73
N ILE A 273 -19.25 -13.57 -22.69
CA ILE A 273 -17.91 -14.18 -22.61
C ILE A 273 -16.99 -13.80 -23.79
N LYS A 274 -17.54 -13.55 -24.98
CA LYS A 274 -16.75 -13.16 -26.17
C LYS A 274 -16.24 -11.73 -26.03
N LYS A 275 -17.11 -10.83 -25.54
CA LYS A 275 -16.73 -9.44 -25.25
C LYS A 275 -15.74 -9.37 -24.08
N GLN A 276 -15.91 -10.19 -23.04
CA GLN A 276 -14.93 -10.31 -21.95
C GLN A 276 -13.55 -10.71 -22.48
N ALA A 277 -13.46 -11.73 -23.34
CA ALA A 277 -12.19 -12.17 -23.92
C ALA A 277 -11.47 -11.06 -24.71
N ARG A 278 -12.22 -10.23 -25.45
CA ARG A 278 -11.68 -9.06 -26.16
C ARG A 278 -11.18 -7.99 -25.19
N ALA A 279 -11.90 -7.75 -24.11
CA ALA A 279 -11.50 -6.78 -23.10
C ALA A 279 -10.23 -7.20 -22.35
N VAL A 280 -10.08 -8.50 -22.04
CA VAL A 280 -8.87 -9.04 -21.39
C VAL A 280 -7.60 -8.73 -22.20
N GLU A 281 -7.67 -8.78 -23.53
CA GLU A 281 -6.55 -8.37 -24.39
C GLU A 281 -6.15 -6.90 -24.18
N VAL A 282 -7.13 -6.01 -24.03
CA VAL A 282 -6.89 -4.59 -23.74
C VAL A 282 -6.36 -4.40 -22.33
N PHE A 283 -6.98 -5.05 -21.34
CA PHE A 283 -6.57 -4.96 -19.94
C PHE A 283 -5.14 -5.43 -19.73
N ARG A 284 -4.71 -6.49 -20.41
CA ARG A 284 -3.33 -6.98 -20.32
C ARG A 284 -2.32 -5.91 -20.70
N ARG A 285 -2.57 -5.18 -21.79
CA ARG A 285 -1.69 -4.09 -22.25
C ARG A 285 -1.62 -2.94 -21.25
N LEU A 286 -2.72 -2.67 -20.53
CA LEU A 286 -2.73 -1.67 -19.45
C LEU A 286 -1.90 -2.16 -18.25
N TRP A 287 -2.01 -3.45 -17.91
CA TRP A 287 -1.28 -4.05 -16.79
C TRP A 287 0.22 -4.24 -17.08
N ASP A 288 0.64 -4.45 -18.32
CA ASP A 288 2.06 -4.56 -18.68
C ASP A 288 2.87 -3.31 -18.31
N VAL A 289 2.22 -2.15 -18.20
CA VAL A 289 2.86 -0.87 -17.83
C VAL A 289 2.91 -0.67 -16.29
N THR A 290 2.07 -1.37 -15.52
CA THR A 290 1.97 -1.15 -14.07
C THR A 290 3.23 -1.54 -13.27
N PRO A 291 3.89 -2.69 -13.52
CA PRO A 291 5.14 -3.04 -12.83
C PRO A 291 6.27 -2.02 -13.06
N LEU A 292 6.30 -1.39 -14.25
CA LEU A 292 7.23 -0.31 -14.57
C LEU A 292 6.94 0.92 -13.69
N ASN A 293 5.67 1.26 -13.49
CA ASN A 293 5.27 2.37 -12.63
C ASN A 293 5.64 2.13 -11.16
N GLU A 294 5.37 0.93 -10.62
CA GLU A 294 5.76 0.58 -9.23
C GLU A 294 7.28 0.62 -9.02
N THR A 295 8.04 0.12 -10.00
CA THR A 295 9.50 0.19 -9.99
C THR A 295 9.98 1.65 -10.05
N THR A 296 9.35 2.47 -10.88
CA THR A 296 9.69 3.89 -11.02
C THR A 296 9.39 4.66 -9.74
N ILE A 297 8.25 4.41 -9.08
CA ILE A 297 7.92 5.01 -7.78
C ILE A 297 8.98 4.63 -6.74
N THR A 298 9.35 3.35 -6.66
CA THR A 298 10.39 2.87 -5.74
C THR A 298 11.75 3.54 -6.02
N GLN A 299 12.08 3.75 -7.29
CA GLN A 299 13.30 4.45 -7.68
C GLN A 299 13.25 5.94 -7.31
N LEU A 300 12.12 6.62 -7.54
CA LEU A 300 11.89 8.00 -7.13
C LEU A 300 12.02 8.16 -5.61
N ASP A 301 11.51 7.19 -4.84
CA ASP A 301 11.66 7.13 -3.38
C ASP A 301 13.12 7.01 -2.94
N ALA A 302 13.92 6.23 -3.68
CA ALA A 302 15.35 6.08 -3.44
C ALA A 302 16.19 7.27 -3.93
N MET A 303 15.68 8.08 -4.87
CA MET A 303 16.40 9.23 -5.41
C MET A 303 16.59 10.33 -4.38
N LEU A 304 15.60 10.62 -3.54
CA LEU A 304 15.69 11.68 -2.53
C LEU A 304 16.89 11.45 -1.56
N PRO A 305 17.02 10.28 -0.90
CA PRO A 305 18.20 9.99 -0.07
C PRO A 305 19.54 10.11 -0.83
N SER A 306 19.60 9.66 -2.09
CA SER A 306 20.83 9.71 -2.89
C SER A 306 21.21 11.14 -3.30
N ILE A 307 20.23 11.97 -3.65
CA ILE A 307 20.43 13.38 -4.01
C ILE A 307 20.92 14.16 -2.78
N LEU A 308 20.33 13.89 -1.60
CA LEU A 308 20.78 14.50 -0.35
C LEU A 308 22.24 14.13 -0.04
N ASP A 309 22.60 12.85 -0.14
CA ASP A 309 23.98 12.41 0.09
C ASP A 309 24.98 13.14 -0.83
N LYS A 310 24.67 13.29 -2.13
CA LYS A 310 25.50 14.06 -3.07
C LYS A 310 25.56 15.55 -2.72
N ALA A 311 24.44 16.14 -2.29
CA ALA A 311 24.35 17.55 -1.91
C ALA A 311 25.34 17.91 -0.81
N PHE A 312 25.33 17.13 0.27
CA PHE A 312 26.12 17.41 1.45
C PHE A 312 27.57 16.93 1.33
N LYS A 313 27.91 16.19 0.26
CA LYS A 313 29.29 15.91 -0.17
C LYS A 313 29.87 16.95 -1.14
N GLY A 314 29.07 17.92 -1.58
CA GLY A 314 29.49 18.94 -2.56
C GLY A 314 29.55 18.43 -3.99
N GLU A 315 28.82 17.36 -4.30
CA GLU A 315 28.81 16.68 -5.60
C GLU A 315 27.60 17.09 -6.49
N LEU A 316 26.83 18.11 -6.08
CA LEU A 316 25.63 18.59 -6.80
C LEU A 316 25.93 19.55 -7.94
#